data_AF-A0A3C0HPW3-F1
#
_entry.id   AF-A0A3C0HPW3-F1
#
_cell.length_a   1.000
_cell.length_b   1.000
_cell.length_c   1.000
_cell.angle_alpha   90.00
_cell.angle_beta   90.00
_cell.angle_gamma   90.00
#
_symmetry.space_group_name_H-M   'P 1'
#
loop_
_entity.id
_entity.type
_entity.pdbx_description
1 polymer ?
#
loop_
_entity_poly.entity_id
_entity_poly.type
_entity_poly.pdbx_seq_one_letter_code
_entity_poly.pdbx_strand_id
1 'polypeptide(L)'
;LAGSHRRDEPIHLMGHFDDSGAYADVITRGRVPAPPPEELGAQFESVWWDLQAGDALVWRHRTLHGAPANTLPTPRRAIAYIWLGDDAFYDAAPGRTDPDFRDDTIPDGAPLVSERFPLVRGTTE
;
A
#
# COMPACT_ATOMS: atom_id res chain seq x y z
N LEU A 1 -9.13 -7.65 5.19
CA LEU A 1 -10.44 -7.38 5.83
C LEU A 1 -11.49 -7.08 4.77
N ALA A 2 -12.48 -7.94 4.62
CA ALA A 2 -13.52 -7.84 3.59
C ALA A 2 -14.28 -6.52 3.71
N GLY A 3 -14.57 -5.87 2.58
CA GLY A 3 -15.34 -4.63 2.53
C GLY A 3 -14.66 -3.37 3.09
N SER A 4 -13.54 -3.50 3.83
CA SER A 4 -12.89 -2.37 4.52
C SER A 4 -12.55 -1.18 3.61
N HIS A 5 -12.24 -1.40 2.33
CA HIS A 5 -11.95 -0.33 1.36
C HIS A 5 -13.11 0.66 1.10
N ARG A 6 -14.33 0.33 1.52
CA ARG A 6 -15.55 1.14 1.35
C ARG A 6 -15.80 2.11 2.50
N ARG A 7 -14.98 2.09 3.56
CA ARG A 7 -15.16 2.95 4.73
C ARG A 7 -14.96 4.43 4.40
N ASP A 8 -15.71 5.30 5.07
CA ASP A 8 -15.52 6.75 5.06
C ASP A 8 -14.54 7.23 6.15
N GLU A 9 -14.17 6.32 7.06
CA GLU A 9 -13.16 6.50 8.10
C GLU A 9 -11.81 6.98 7.56
N PRO A 10 -11.00 7.64 8.41
CA PRO A 10 -9.70 8.15 8.03
C PRO A 10 -8.80 7.03 7.45
N ILE A 11 -7.87 7.43 6.59
CA ILE A 11 -6.88 6.51 6.04
C ILE A 11 -5.99 6.05 7.19
N HIS A 12 -6.04 4.77 7.54
CA HIS A 12 -5.17 4.23 8.57
C HIS A 12 -3.75 4.04 8.04
N LEU A 13 -2.78 4.42 8.86
CA LEU A 13 -1.39 4.03 8.74
C LEU A 13 -1.19 2.74 9.52
N MET A 14 -0.72 1.69 8.85
CA MET A 14 -0.36 0.44 9.51
C MET A 14 0.94 0.63 10.29
N GLY A 15 1.04 -0.01 11.46
CA GLY A 15 2.22 0.10 12.32
C GLY A 15 3.51 -0.38 11.63
N HIS A 16 4.63 0.21 12.03
CA HIS A 16 5.96 -0.22 11.60
C HIS A 16 6.32 -1.57 12.26
N PHE A 17 7.12 -2.42 11.61
CA PHE A 17 7.56 -3.70 12.21
C PHE A 17 8.59 -3.52 13.33
N ASP A 18 9.22 -2.35 13.39
CA ASP A 18 10.12 -1.92 14.45
C ASP A 18 9.48 -0.74 15.17
N ASP A 19 9.11 -0.97 16.43
CA ASP A 19 8.42 -0.01 17.30
C ASP A 19 9.24 1.27 17.58
N SER A 20 10.54 1.26 17.27
CA SER A 20 11.41 2.44 17.38
C SER A 20 11.49 3.28 16.09
N GLY A 21 10.97 2.76 14.98
CA GLY A 21 10.96 3.42 13.68
C GLY A 21 9.70 4.25 13.45
N ALA A 22 9.86 5.56 13.26
CA ALA A 22 8.78 6.42 12.81
C ALA A 22 8.71 6.44 11.27
N TYR A 23 7.50 6.34 10.72
CA TYR A 23 7.28 6.69 9.32
C TYR A 23 7.56 8.18 9.10
N ALA A 24 8.13 8.53 7.94
CA ALA A 24 8.34 9.92 7.57
C ALA A 24 7.02 10.69 7.56
N ASP A 25 7.04 11.99 7.90
CA ASP A 25 5.84 12.84 7.99
C ASP A 25 5.00 12.82 6.70
N VAL A 26 5.64 12.70 5.53
CA VAL A 26 4.94 12.58 4.24
C VAL A 26 4.08 11.32 4.14
N ILE A 27 4.50 10.21 4.78
CA ILE A 27 3.76 8.95 4.82
C ILE A 27 2.60 9.05 5.83
N THR A 28 2.79 9.78 6.93
CA THR A 28 1.78 9.94 7.99
C THR A 28 0.74 11.02 7.69
N ARG A 29 1.01 11.92 6.73
CA ARG A 29 0.14 13.04 6.35
C ARG A 29 -1.30 12.59 6.04
N GLY A 30 -2.26 13.12 6.79
CA GLY A 30 -3.69 12.83 6.62
C GLY A 30 -4.09 11.40 7.02
N ARG A 31 -3.20 10.68 7.71
CA ARG A 31 -3.43 9.32 8.20
C ARG A 31 -3.48 9.28 9.72
N VAL A 32 -4.19 8.30 10.25
CA VAL A 32 -4.24 8.03 11.69
C VAL A 32 -3.68 6.63 11.96
N PRO A 33 -3.10 6.37 13.14
CA PRO A 33 -2.73 5.02 13.53
C PRO A 33 -3.93 4.07 13.38
N ALA A 34 -3.65 2.85 12.91
CA ALA A 34 -4.67 1.84 12.87
C ALA A 34 -5.09 1.40 14.28
N PRO A 35 -6.39 1.10 14.50
CA PRO A 35 -6.82 0.36 15.67
C PRO A 35 -6.09 -0.98 15.76
N PRO A 36 -6.00 -1.56 16.95
CA PRO A 36 -5.38 -2.86 17.11
C PRO A 36 -6.16 -3.95 16.37
N PRO A 37 -5.51 -5.06 15.95
CA PRO A 37 -6.14 -6.08 15.12
C PRO A 37 -7.43 -6.69 15.69
N GLU A 38 -7.55 -6.80 17.03
CA GLU A 38 -8.76 -7.31 17.68
C GLU A 38 -9.99 -6.43 17.45
N GLU A 39 -9.82 -5.10 17.46
CA GLU A 39 -10.92 -4.16 17.18
C GLU A 39 -11.31 -4.20 15.70
N LEU A 40 -10.31 -4.29 14.82
CA LEU A 40 -10.54 -4.44 13.39
C LEU A 40 -11.25 -5.76 13.05
N GLY A 41 -10.90 -6.84 13.77
CA GLY A 41 -11.53 -8.16 13.62
C GLY A 41 -12.97 -8.22 14.12
N ALA A 42 -13.35 -7.34 15.07
CA ALA A 42 -14.74 -7.19 15.51
C ALA A 42 -15.62 -6.46 14.48
N GLN A 43 -15.02 -5.62 13.63
CA GLN A 43 -15.73 -4.79 12.64
C GLN A 43 -15.76 -5.43 11.24
N PHE A 44 -14.71 -6.16 10.87
CA PHE A 44 -14.56 -6.70 9.53
C PHE A 44 -14.24 -8.19 9.55
N GLU A 45 -14.83 -8.92 8.61
CA GLU A 45 -14.46 -10.30 8.34
C GLU A 45 -13.01 -10.39 7.82
N SER A 46 -12.22 -11.26 8.44
CA SER A 46 -10.91 -11.63 7.97
C SER A 46 -11.02 -12.78 6.97
N VAL A 47 -10.55 -12.54 5.75
CA VAL A 47 -10.58 -13.53 4.66
C VAL A 47 -9.15 -13.93 4.33
N TRP A 48 -8.95 -15.24 4.12
CA TRP A 48 -7.66 -15.87 3.89
C TRP A 48 -7.76 -16.84 2.72
N TRP A 49 -6.66 -17.03 2.01
CA TRP A 49 -6.53 -18.00 0.94
C TRP A 49 -5.24 -18.77 1.09
N ASP A 50 -5.31 -20.07 0.88
CA ASP A 50 -4.11 -20.87 0.62
C ASP A 50 -3.58 -20.50 -0.75
N LEU A 51 -2.28 -20.23 -0.84
CA LEU A 51 -1.60 -19.82 -2.06
C LEU A 51 -0.50 -20.81 -2.41
N GLN A 52 -0.42 -21.17 -3.69
CA GLN A 52 0.71 -21.87 -4.29
C GLN A 52 1.66 -20.89 -4.98
N ALA A 53 2.87 -21.35 -5.29
CA ALA A 53 3.81 -20.55 -6.07
C ALA A 53 3.22 -20.22 -7.45
N GLY A 54 3.07 -18.93 -7.76
CA GLY A 54 2.44 -18.44 -8.98
C GLY A 54 1.06 -17.82 -8.76
N ASP A 55 0.42 -18.08 -7.61
CA ASP A 55 -0.84 -17.42 -7.26
C ASP A 55 -0.60 -15.96 -6.86
N ALA A 56 -1.59 -15.13 -7.13
CA ALA A 56 -1.57 -13.71 -6.79
C ALA A 56 -2.88 -13.29 -6.13
N LEU A 57 -2.76 -12.39 -5.16
CA LEU A 57 -3.88 -11.67 -4.58
C LEU A 57 -3.86 -10.24 -5.12
N VAL A 58 -5.03 -9.72 -5.49
CA VAL A 58 -5.20 -8.35 -5.99
C VAL A 58 -6.24 -7.64 -5.15
N TRP A 59 -5.91 -6.47 -4.62
CA TRP A 59 -6.81 -5.68 -3.77
C TRP A 59 -6.66 -4.18 -3.98
N ARG A 60 -7.68 -3.42 -3.60
CA ARG A 60 -7.68 -1.94 -3.64
C ARG A 60 -6.72 -1.40 -2.57
N HIS A 61 -5.97 -0.33 -2.85
CA HIS A 61 -5.03 0.30 -1.91
C HIS A 61 -5.64 0.63 -0.53
N ARG A 62 -6.93 1.00 -0.46
CA ARG A 62 -7.63 1.28 0.81
C ARG A 62 -7.99 0.04 1.63
N THR A 63 -7.79 -1.17 1.13
CA THR A 63 -8.14 -2.41 1.84
C THR A 63 -7.21 -2.60 3.03
N LEU A 64 -7.77 -2.72 4.24
CA LEU A 64 -6.99 -3.12 5.40
C LEU A 64 -6.56 -4.58 5.24
N HIS A 65 -5.27 -4.80 5.36
CA HIS A 65 -4.63 -6.10 5.19
C HIS A 65 -3.41 -6.20 6.09
N GLY A 66 -3.04 -7.43 6.40
CA GLY A 66 -1.87 -7.75 7.19
C GLY A 66 -1.47 -9.18 6.89
N ALA A 67 -0.32 -9.60 7.40
CA ALA A 67 0.16 -10.95 7.24
C ALA A 67 0.54 -11.52 8.61
N PRO A 68 0.18 -12.77 8.92
CA PRO A 68 0.60 -13.41 10.16
C PRO A 68 2.10 -13.66 10.13
N ALA A 69 2.67 -13.86 11.33
CA ALA A 69 4.03 -14.32 11.52
C ALA A 69 4.28 -15.63 10.75
N ASN A 70 5.48 -15.77 10.18
CA ASN A 70 5.87 -17.00 9.52
C ASN A 70 6.24 -18.06 10.56
N THR A 71 5.43 -19.11 10.68
CA THR A 71 5.66 -20.25 11.59
C THR A 71 6.30 -21.46 10.88
N LEU A 72 6.62 -21.35 9.59
CA LEU A 72 7.21 -22.42 8.80
C LEU A 72 8.73 -22.52 9.02
N PRO A 73 9.33 -23.71 8.82
CA PRO A 73 10.79 -23.88 8.89
C PRO A 73 11.53 -23.23 7.70
N THR A 74 10.80 -22.71 6.72
CA THR A 74 11.33 -22.09 5.50
C THR A 74 10.86 -20.65 5.36
N PRO A 75 11.65 -19.75 4.73
CA PRO A 75 11.22 -18.38 4.46
C PRO A 75 10.01 -18.33 3.53
N ARG A 76 9.00 -17.53 3.89
CA ARG A 76 7.94 -17.10 2.96
C ARG A 76 8.43 -15.88 2.17
N ARG A 77 8.40 -15.95 0.83
CA ARG A 77 8.78 -14.85 -0.05
C ARG A 77 7.58 -14.42 -0.89
N ALA A 78 7.42 -13.12 -1.07
CA ALA A 78 6.41 -12.53 -1.93
C ALA A 78 7.01 -11.30 -2.63
N ILE A 79 6.44 -10.94 -3.77
CA ILE A 79 6.67 -9.67 -4.46
C ILE A 79 5.35 -8.93 -4.52
N ALA A 80 5.39 -7.63 -4.21
CA ALA A 80 4.25 -6.74 -4.32
C ALA A 80 4.47 -5.79 -5.49
N TYR A 81 3.44 -5.63 -6.32
CA TYR A 81 3.39 -4.62 -7.36
C TYR A 81 2.29 -3.62 -7.01
N ILE A 82 2.60 -2.33 -7.11
CA ILE A 82 1.63 -1.26 -6.94
C ILE A 82 1.28 -0.73 -8.33
N TRP A 83 0.01 -0.80 -8.68
CA TRP A 83 -0.51 -0.34 -9.97
C TRP A 83 -1.34 0.90 -9.72
N LEU A 84 -1.16 1.90 -10.56
CA LEU A 84 -1.85 3.19 -10.48
C LEU A 84 -2.90 3.26 -11.58
N GLY A 85 -3.99 3.99 -11.31
CA GLY A 85 -4.97 4.31 -12.33
C GLY A 85 -4.46 5.40 -13.27
N ASP A 86 -5.05 5.49 -14.46
CA ASP A 86 -4.72 6.54 -15.43
C ASP A 86 -5.06 7.96 -14.92
N ASP A 87 -5.87 8.06 -13.86
CA ASP A 87 -6.26 9.27 -13.14
C ASP A 87 -5.29 9.64 -11.99
N ALA A 88 -4.21 8.87 -11.79
CA ALA A 88 -3.22 9.15 -10.77
C ALA A 88 -2.27 10.28 -11.20
N PHE A 89 -1.96 11.15 -10.25
CA PHE A 89 -1.03 12.26 -10.42
C PHE A 89 0.09 12.22 -9.38
N TYR A 90 1.22 12.82 -9.72
CA TYR A 90 2.37 12.93 -8.84
C TYR A 90 2.08 13.91 -7.71
N ASP A 91 2.35 13.49 -6.48
CA ASP A 91 2.27 14.31 -5.27
C ASP A 91 3.70 14.67 -4.86
N ALA A 92 4.12 15.89 -5.19
CA ALA A 92 5.51 16.33 -5.01
C ALA A 92 5.83 16.74 -3.57
N ALA A 93 4.93 16.46 -2.62
CA ALA A 93 5.10 16.81 -1.20
C ALA A 93 6.47 16.37 -0.66
N PRO A 94 7.19 17.27 0.03
CA PRO A 94 8.55 16.99 0.48
C PRO A 94 8.54 15.85 1.51
N GLY A 95 9.55 14.98 1.41
CA GLY A 95 9.73 13.85 2.31
C GLY A 95 10.10 12.58 1.58
N ARG A 96 10.50 11.56 2.35
CA ARG A 96 10.88 10.25 1.82
C ARG A 96 9.67 9.33 1.76
N THR A 97 9.43 8.73 0.59
CA THR A 97 8.46 7.64 0.44
C THR A 97 9.11 6.29 0.72
N ASP A 98 8.30 5.28 1.02
CA ASP A 98 8.76 3.90 1.19
C ASP A 98 7.86 2.97 0.35
N PRO A 99 8.38 2.34 -0.73
CA PRO A 99 9.74 2.48 -1.25
C PRO A 99 10.04 3.89 -1.78
N ASP A 100 11.32 4.26 -1.88
CA ASP A 100 11.72 5.58 -2.39
C ASP A 100 11.54 5.66 -3.91
N PHE A 101 10.48 6.33 -4.32
CA PHE A 101 10.15 6.58 -5.72
C PHE A 101 10.08 8.08 -6.05
N ARG A 102 10.54 8.96 -5.15
CA ARG A 102 10.52 10.40 -5.37
C ARG A 102 11.37 10.77 -6.59
N ASP A 103 10.86 11.68 -7.41
CA ASP A 103 11.54 12.29 -8.54
C ASP A 103 11.23 13.79 -8.56
N ASP A 104 12.21 14.60 -8.15
CA ASP A 104 12.08 16.06 -8.07
C ASP A 104 11.97 16.74 -9.45
N THR A 105 12.15 15.99 -10.55
CA THR A 105 11.97 16.52 -11.90
C THR A 105 10.52 16.48 -12.37
N ILE A 106 9.66 15.70 -11.70
CA ILE A 106 8.23 15.59 -12.03
C ILE A 106 7.45 16.71 -11.30
N PRO A 107 6.73 17.58 -12.01
CA PRO A 107 5.91 18.61 -11.38
C PRO A 107 4.80 18.05 -10.51
N ASP A 108 4.44 18.78 -9.45
CA ASP A 108 3.25 18.47 -8.64
C ASP A 108 1.99 18.46 -9.51
N GLY A 109 1.14 17.44 -9.34
CA GLY A 109 -0.08 17.25 -10.11
C GLY A 109 0.12 16.73 -11.54
N ALA A 110 1.35 16.46 -11.97
CA ALA A 110 1.61 15.86 -13.29
C ALA A 110 1.08 14.42 -13.37
N PRO A 111 0.61 13.96 -14.54
CA PRO A 111 0.23 12.57 -14.73
C PRO A 111 1.43 11.63 -14.51
N LEU A 112 1.19 10.46 -13.94
CA LEU A 112 2.23 9.46 -13.65
C LEU A 112 2.50 8.55 -14.86
N VAL A 113 2.91 9.15 -15.97
CA VAL A 113 3.35 8.43 -17.17
C VAL A 113 4.74 8.92 -17.56
N SER A 114 5.76 8.09 -17.28
CA SER A 114 7.18 8.41 -17.57
C SER A 114 8.02 7.13 -17.65
N GLU A 115 9.33 7.23 -17.89
CA GLU A 115 10.24 6.08 -17.82
C GLU A 115 10.20 5.41 -16.43
N ARG A 116 10.04 6.20 -15.37
CA ARG A 116 9.92 5.72 -13.98
C ARG A 116 8.53 5.15 -13.67
N PHE A 117 7.49 5.65 -14.32
CA PHE A 117 6.11 5.18 -14.19
C PHE A 117 5.60 4.72 -15.56
N PRO A 118 6.08 3.56 -16.06
CA PRO A 118 5.75 3.12 -17.41
C PRO A 118 4.29 2.67 -17.51
N LEU A 119 3.70 2.87 -18.69
CA LEU A 119 2.40 2.29 -19.01
C LEU A 119 2.50 0.76 -19.00
N VAL A 120 1.60 0.12 -18.27
CA VAL A 120 1.49 -1.35 -18.27
C VAL A 120 0.93 -1.85 -19.61
N ARG A 121 0.02 -1.07 -20.21
CA ARG A 121 -0.59 -1.35 -21.51
C ARG A 121 -0.98 -0.05 -22.21
N GLY A 122 -0.74 0.03 -23.51
CA GLY A 122 -1.05 1.19 -24.34
C GLY A 122 0.20 1.77 -24.99
N THR A 123 0.02 2.73 -25.88
CA THR A 123 1.09 3.55 -26.46
C THR A 123 0.93 4.98 -25.95
N THR A 124 2.04 5.64 -25.63
CA THR A 124 2.07 7.10 -25.54
C THR A 124 1.81 7.64 -26.94
N GLU A 125 0.70 8.36 -27.14
CA GLU A 125 0.45 9.10 -28.39
C GLU A 125 1.47 10.24 -28.58
#